data_AF-A0A6C0I3P8-F1
#
_entry.id   AF-A0A6C0I3P8-F1
#
_cell.length_a   1.000
_cell.length_b   1.000
_cell.length_c   1.000
_cell.angle_alpha   90.00
_cell.angle_beta   90.00
_cell.angle_gamma   90.00
#
_symmetry.space_group_name_H-M   'P 1'
#
loop_
_entity.id
_entity.type
_entity.pdbx_description
1 polymer ?
#
loop_
_entity_poly.entity_id
_entity_poly.type
_entity_poly.pdbx_seq_one_letter_code
_entity_poly.pdbx_strand_id
1 'polypeptide(L)'
;MTTNRIRYNYAFLQEFCKDNNVTLSKDYSNENVNRKTIIEGKCCVNDCSDIFIKSFNTLCINKNFGCLTHSEKIKRDRINIKTMELYGVANVSQSDIIKKKKEETCMKNYGVSSGFLQDGVREKTNIALKADCVKEKRKKN
;
A
#
# COMPACT_ATOMS: atom_id res chain seq x y z
N MET A 1 -19.35 11.96 -19.50
CA MET A 1 -18.25 12.30 -18.58
C MET A 1 -16.98 12.40 -19.41
N THR A 2 -16.58 13.61 -19.79
CA THR A 2 -15.35 13.86 -20.55
C THR A 2 -14.16 13.47 -19.68
N THR A 3 -13.53 12.32 -19.98
CA THR A 3 -12.25 11.94 -19.39
C THR A 3 -11.23 12.96 -19.89
N ASN A 4 -10.90 13.94 -19.04
CA ASN A 4 -9.94 14.96 -19.37
C ASN A 4 -8.59 14.26 -19.59
N ARG A 5 -8.20 14.06 -20.85
CA ARG A 5 -7.05 13.26 -21.24
C ARG A 5 -5.80 14.06 -20.94
N ILE A 6 -5.17 13.80 -19.79
CA ILE A 6 -3.95 14.47 -19.38
C ILE A 6 -2.87 14.24 -20.43
N ARG A 7 -2.35 15.34 -21.00
CA ARG A 7 -1.25 15.33 -21.95
C ARG A 7 0.06 15.52 -21.18
N TYR A 8 0.82 14.45 -21.06
CA TYR A 8 2.14 14.50 -20.42
C TYR A 8 3.12 15.22 -21.36
N ASN A 9 3.57 16.41 -20.97
CA ASN A 9 4.62 17.18 -21.63
C ASN A 9 5.46 17.94 -20.58
N TYR A 10 6.54 18.59 -21.00
CA TYR A 10 7.42 19.34 -20.10
C TYR A 10 6.70 20.53 -19.44
N ALA A 11 5.85 21.25 -20.17
CA ALA A 11 5.07 22.37 -19.61
C ALA A 11 4.17 21.91 -18.45
N PHE A 12 3.47 20.78 -18.62
CA PHE A 12 2.65 20.17 -17.58
C PHE A 12 3.49 19.70 -16.39
N LEU A 13 4.71 19.19 -16.61
CA LEU A 13 5.62 18.85 -15.52
C LEU A 13 6.00 20.10 -14.71
N GLN A 14 6.29 21.22 -15.37
CA GLN A 14 6.61 22.48 -14.67
C GLN A 14 5.43 23.02 -13.85
N GLU A 15 4.22 23.04 -14.43
CA GLU A 15 3.00 23.41 -13.71
C GLU A 15 2.76 22.50 -12.51
N PHE A 16 2.83 21.18 -12.73
CA PHE A 16 2.64 20.19 -11.67
C PHE A 16 3.66 20.34 -10.52
N CYS A 17 4.92 20.64 -10.83
CA CYS A 17 5.94 20.89 -9.82
C CYS A 17 5.66 22.15 -9.00
N LYS A 18 5.16 23.23 -9.64
CA LYS A 18 4.75 24.46 -8.94
C LYS A 18 3.56 24.20 -8.03
N ASP A 19 2.52 23.52 -8.52
CA ASP A 19 1.29 23.24 -7.76
C ASP A 19 1.54 22.39 -6.51
N ASN A 20 2.54 21.50 -6.56
CA ASN A 20 2.85 20.58 -5.48
C ASN A 20 4.13 20.98 -4.69
N ASN A 21 4.71 22.16 -4.95
CA ASN A 21 5.95 22.64 -4.33
C ASN A 21 7.10 21.61 -4.39
N VAL A 22 7.30 20.99 -5.55
CA VAL A 22 8.30 19.96 -5.77
C VAL A 22 9.54 20.55 -6.45
N THR A 23 10.72 20.31 -5.87
CA THR A 23 11.99 20.67 -6.50
C THR A 23 12.54 19.49 -7.29
N LEU A 24 12.75 19.67 -8.59
CA LEU A 24 13.37 18.66 -9.46
C LEU A 24 14.90 18.65 -9.25
N SER A 25 15.51 17.47 -9.35
CA SER A 25 16.97 17.32 -9.29
C SER A 25 17.63 17.40 -10.67
N LYS A 26 16.86 17.15 -11.72
CA LYS A 26 17.32 17.07 -13.10
C LYS A 26 16.49 17.98 -14.00
N ASP A 27 17.14 18.57 -14.99
CA ASP A 27 16.47 19.34 -16.04
C ASP A 27 15.91 18.42 -17.13
N TYR A 28 14.62 18.57 -17.42
CA TYR A 28 13.89 17.76 -18.41
C TYR A 28 13.53 18.53 -19.69
N SER A 29 14.08 19.73 -19.89
CA SER A 29 13.70 20.64 -21.00
C SER A 29 13.98 20.04 -22.38
N ASN A 30 15.03 19.23 -22.50
CA ASN A 30 15.46 18.62 -23.76
C ASN A 30 14.98 17.16 -23.92
N GLU A 31 14.21 16.64 -22.95
CA GLU A 31 13.74 15.24 -22.96
C GLU A 31 12.29 15.13 -23.42
N ASN A 32 11.97 14.04 -24.12
CA ASN A 32 10.59 13.71 -24.47
C ASN A 32 9.82 13.19 -23.24
N VAL A 33 9.30 14.13 -22.44
CA VAL A 33 8.48 13.84 -21.26
C VAL A 33 7.17 13.16 -21.68
N ASN A 34 6.96 11.96 -21.16
CA ASN A 34 5.77 11.14 -21.38
C ASN A 34 5.31 10.55 -20.04
N ARG A 35 4.18 9.82 -20.05
CA ARG A 35 3.60 9.25 -18.82
C ARG A 35 4.56 8.32 -18.04
N LYS A 36 5.47 7.65 -18.74
CA LYS A 36 6.41 6.66 -18.21
C LYS A 36 7.77 7.28 -17.87
N THR A 37 8.02 8.53 -18.23
CA THR A 37 9.28 9.22 -17.89
C THR A 37 9.53 9.14 -16.39
N ILE A 38 10.77 8.81 -16.04
CA ILE A 38 11.21 8.73 -14.66
C ILE A 38 11.64 10.13 -14.22
N ILE A 39 10.99 10.62 -13.17
CA ILE A 39 11.20 11.95 -12.61
C ILE A 39 11.96 11.80 -11.31
N GLU A 40 13.00 12.63 -11.19
CA GLU A 40 13.90 12.72 -10.05
C GLU A 40 13.73 14.09 -9.39
N GLY A 41 13.41 14.09 -8.10
CA GLY A 41 13.22 15.31 -7.33
C GLY A 41 13.59 15.13 -5.87
N LYS A 42 13.70 16.25 -5.16
CA LYS A 42 14.01 16.25 -3.74
C LYS A 42 12.84 15.71 -2.92
N CYS A 43 13.14 14.95 -1.87
CA CYS A 43 12.15 14.50 -0.92
C CYS A 43 11.40 15.70 -0.31
N CYS A 44 10.09 15.57 -0.12
CA CYS A 44 9.25 16.63 0.47
C CYS A 44 9.43 16.83 1.99
N VAL A 45 10.41 16.18 2.62
CA VAL A 45 10.66 16.22 4.06
C VAL A 45 11.87 17.11 4.32
N ASN A 46 11.71 18.14 5.15
CA ASN A 46 12.72 19.20 5.37
C ASN A 46 14.08 18.67 5.86
N ASP A 47 14.10 17.57 6.61
CA ASP A 47 15.31 16.95 7.17
C ASP A 47 15.86 15.79 6.31
N CYS A 48 15.50 15.74 5.02
CA CYS A 48 15.88 14.65 4.12
C CYS A 48 16.58 15.17 2.87
N SER A 49 17.86 14.82 2.73
CA SER A 49 18.68 15.12 1.54
C SER A 49 18.50 14.11 0.40
N ASP A 50 17.67 13.08 0.60
CA ASP A 50 17.46 12.05 -0.41
C ASP A 50 16.57 12.55 -1.55
N ILE A 51 16.74 11.92 -2.72
CA ILE A 51 15.87 12.10 -3.88
C ILE A 51 14.77 11.03 -3.92
N PHE A 52 13.65 11.37 -4.54
CA PHE A 52 12.67 10.39 -5.00
C PHE A 52 12.88 10.13 -6.48
N ILE A 53 12.70 8.87 -6.87
CA ILE A 53 12.75 8.42 -8.26
C ILE A 53 11.43 7.71 -8.53
N LYS A 54 10.57 8.31 -9.36
CA LYS A 54 9.23 7.76 -9.65
C LYS A 54 8.81 8.12 -11.08
N SER A 55 7.98 7.28 -11.70
CA SER A 55 7.42 7.60 -13.01
C SER A 55 6.39 8.72 -12.92
N PHE A 56 6.29 9.54 -13.97
CA PHE A 56 5.46 10.73 -13.97
C PHE A 56 3.97 10.41 -13.73
N ASN A 57 3.45 9.34 -14.33
CA ASN A 57 2.11 8.83 -14.07
C ASN A 57 1.88 8.49 -12.59
N THR A 58 2.87 7.87 -11.95
CA THR A 58 2.77 7.49 -10.52
C THR A 58 2.71 8.73 -9.63
N LEU A 59 3.46 9.78 -9.97
CA LEU A 59 3.43 11.07 -9.26
C LEU A 59 2.09 11.77 -9.41
N CYS A 60 1.55 11.84 -10.64
CA CYS A 60 0.26 12.47 -10.90
C CYS A 60 -0.90 11.79 -10.15
N ILE A 61 -0.89 10.46 -10.08
CA ILE A 61 -1.95 9.67 -9.44
C ILE A 61 -1.82 9.72 -7.92
N ASN A 62 -0.64 9.41 -7.39
CA ASN A 62 -0.46 9.20 -5.95
C ASN A 62 -0.09 10.47 -5.19
N LYS A 63 0.39 11.53 -5.88
CA LYS A 63 0.87 12.78 -5.26
C LYS A 63 1.79 12.51 -4.06
N ASN A 64 2.77 11.63 -4.23
CA ASN A 64 3.70 11.22 -3.18
C ASN A 64 5.14 11.49 -3.64
N PHE A 65 5.76 12.46 -2.96
CA PHE A 65 7.09 13.01 -3.26
C PHE A 65 8.14 12.62 -2.22
N GLY A 66 7.89 11.55 -1.45
CA GLY A 66 8.86 11.02 -0.50
C GLY A 66 9.95 10.18 -1.19
N CYS A 67 11.15 10.18 -0.62
CA CYS A 67 12.18 9.18 -0.92
C CYS A 67 11.70 7.77 -0.53
N LEU A 68 12.53 6.73 -0.68
CA LEU A 68 12.10 5.34 -0.44
C LEU A 68 11.48 5.12 0.96
N THR A 69 12.10 5.68 2.01
CA THR A 69 11.64 5.54 3.40
C THR A 69 10.42 6.42 3.69
N HIS A 70 10.48 7.70 3.32
CA HIS A 70 9.41 8.67 3.55
C HIS A 70 8.15 8.38 2.72
N SER A 71 8.31 7.85 1.50
CA SER A 71 7.20 7.44 0.64
C SER A 71 6.31 6.41 1.34
N GLU A 72 6.91 5.41 2.00
CA GLU A 72 6.16 4.39 2.74
C GLU A 72 5.50 4.95 4.00
N LYS A 73 6.19 5.84 4.72
CA LYS A 73 5.62 6.53 5.87
C LYS A 73 4.38 7.35 5.48
N ILE A 74 4.47 8.18 4.45
CA ILE A 74 3.35 8.98 3.92
C ILE A 74 2.17 8.10 3.52
N LYS A 75 2.43 6.94 2.89
CA LYS A 75 1.36 5.99 2.53
C LYS A 75 0.66 5.44 3.76
N ARG A 76 1.43 4.99 4.77
CA ARG A 76 0.87 4.48 6.02
C ARG A 76 0.06 5.54 6.75
N ASP A 77 0.56 6.76 6.84
CA ASP A 77 -0.12 7.85 7.52
C ASP A 77 -1.46 8.19 6.84
N ARG A 78 -1.48 8.24 5.50
CA ARG A 78 -2.74 8.45 4.74
C ARG A 78 -3.76 7.34 4.97
N ILE A 79 -3.31 6.09 5.02
CA ILE A 79 -4.18 4.95 5.32
C ILE A 79 -4.71 5.08 6.75
N ASN A 80 -3.84 5.34 7.71
CA ASN A 80 -4.19 5.46 9.12
C ASN A 80 -5.20 6.58 9.38
N ILE A 81 -5.03 7.76 8.76
CA ILE A 81 -5.98 8.87 8.89
C ILE A 81 -7.36 8.42 8.40
N LYS A 82 -7.42 7.84 7.20
CA LYS A 82 -8.68 7.39 6.59
C LYS A 82 -9.34 6.25 7.38
N THR A 83 -8.56 5.31 7.92
CA THR A 83 -9.10 4.22 8.75
C THR A 83 -9.62 4.73 10.08
N MET A 84 -8.92 5.69 10.70
CA MET A 84 -9.39 6.36 11.92
C MET A 84 -10.67 7.15 11.66
N GLU A 85 -10.77 7.92 10.57
CA GLU A 85 -11.97 8.69 10.22
C GLU A 85 -13.19 7.80 9.97
N LEU A 86 -13.02 6.66 9.27
CA LEU A 86 -14.13 5.80 8.89
C LEU A 86 -14.52 4.77 9.95
N TYR A 87 -13.54 4.31 10.74
CA TYR A 87 -13.71 3.13 11.60
C TYR A 87 -13.25 3.36 13.05
N GLY A 88 -12.68 4.52 13.37
CA GLY A 88 -12.18 4.83 14.73
C GLY A 88 -10.99 3.99 15.19
N VAL A 89 -10.38 3.21 14.28
CA VAL A 89 -9.26 2.31 14.60
C VAL A 89 -8.11 2.50 13.62
N ALA A 90 -6.88 2.41 14.12
CA ALA A 90 -5.69 2.59 13.31
C ALA A 90 -5.56 1.48 12.26
N ASN A 91 -5.81 0.23 12.67
CA ASN A 91 -5.81 -0.91 11.77
C ASN A 91 -7.23 -1.32 11.39
N VAL A 92 -7.55 -1.28 10.10
CA VAL A 92 -8.87 -1.68 9.56
C VAL A 92 -9.28 -3.09 9.97
N SER A 93 -8.34 -4.01 10.17
CA SER A 93 -8.63 -5.38 10.60
C SER A 93 -9.13 -5.47 12.05
N GLN A 94 -8.82 -4.47 12.87
CA GLN A 94 -9.28 -4.39 14.26
C GLN A 94 -10.71 -3.84 14.36
N SER A 95 -11.24 -3.20 13.30
CA SER A 95 -12.60 -2.65 13.30
C SER A 95 -13.63 -3.76 13.38
N ASP A 96 -14.54 -3.66 14.35
CA ASP A 96 -15.60 -4.66 14.54
C ASP A 96 -16.58 -4.71 13.36
N ILE A 97 -16.78 -3.58 12.67
CA ILE A 97 -17.57 -3.51 11.43
C ILE A 97 -16.94 -4.39 10.35
N ILE A 98 -15.60 -4.33 10.22
CA ILE A 98 -14.85 -5.10 9.24
C ILE A 98 -14.79 -6.58 9.62
N LYS A 99 -14.64 -6.89 10.92
CA LYS A 99 -14.68 -8.28 11.41
C LYS A 99 -16.03 -8.94 11.08
N LYS A 100 -17.16 -8.30 11.42
CA LYS A 100 -18.50 -8.82 11.11
C LYS A 100 -18.71 -9.04 9.61
N LYS A 101 -18.33 -8.08 8.76
CA LYS A 101 -18.41 -8.24 7.30
C LYS A 101 -17.57 -9.40 6.76
N LYS A 102 -16.39 -9.65 7.34
CA LYS A 102 -15.57 -10.80 7.00
C LYS A 102 -16.26 -12.12 7.38
N GLU A 103 -16.83 -12.18 8.58
CA GLU A 103 -17.58 -13.35 9.06
C GLU A 103 -18.81 -13.62 8.18
N GLU A 104 -19.62 -12.61 7.88
CA GLU A 104 -20.79 -12.72 7.01
C GLU A 104 -20.42 -13.21 5.60
N THR A 105 -19.33 -12.69 5.04
CA THR A 105 -18.85 -13.11 3.72
C THR A 105 -18.34 -14.55 3.74
N CYS A 106 -17.65 -14.96 4.79
CA CYS A 106 -17.19 -16.34 4.95
C CYS A 106 -18.38 -17.29 5.15
N MET A 107 -19.36 -16.92 5.96
CA MET A 107 -20.59 -17.68 6.15
C MET A 107 -21.37 -17.83 4.84
N LYS A 108 -21.52 -16.75 4.06
CA LYS A 108 -22.22 -16.78 2.78
C LYS A 108 -21.53 -17.68 1.75
N ASN A 109 -20.21 -17.61 1.65
CA ASN A 109 -19.47 -18.29 0.59
C ASN A 109 -19.08 -19.73 0.97
N TYR A 110 -18.87 -19.99 2.26
CA TYR A 110 -18.26 -21.23 2.75
C TYR A 110 -19.04 -21.90 3.88
N GLY A 111 -20.13 -21.31 4.37
CA GLY A 111 -20.93 -21.86 5.47
C GLY A 111 -20.22 -21.86 6.83
N VAL A 112 -19.01 -21.29 6.93
CA VAL A 112 -18.19 -21.23 8.15
C VAL A 112 -17.74 -19.81 8.42
N SER A 113 -17.66 -19.44 9.71
CA SER A 113 -17.36 -18.07 10.15
C SER A 113 -15.89 -17.69 9.97
N SER A 114 -15.00 -18.67 9.86
CA SER A 114 -13.57 -18.49 9.65
C SER A 114 -13.09 -19.40 8.52
N GLY A 115 -12.35 -18.84 7.55
CA GLY A 115 -11.76 -19.62 6.46
C GLY A 115 -10.83 -20.76 6.92
N PHE A 116 -10.33 -20.70 8.15
CA PHE A 116 -9.53 -21.78 8.76
C PHE A 116 -10.37 -22.97 9.23
N LEU A 117 -11.68 -22.80 9.43
CA LEU A 117 -12.58 -23.85 9.90
C LEU A 117 -13.20 -24.66 8.76
N GLN A 118 -12.84 -24.40 7.50
CA GLN A 118 -13.18 -25.29 6.39
C GLN A 118 -12.66 -26.70 6.68
N ASP A 119 -13.50 -27.70 6.47
CA ASP A 119 -13.23 -29.10 6.85
C ASP A 119 -11.89 -29.62 6.29
N GLY A 120 -11.50 -29.20 5.08
CA GLY A 120 -10.21 -29.56 4.46
C GLY A 120 -8.96 -28.83 5.01
N VAL A 121 -9.12 -27.70 5.70
CA VAL A 121 -8.03 -26.94 6.33
C VAL A 121 -7.78 -27.45 7.75
N ARG A 122 -8.85 -27.72 8.49
CA ARG A 122 -8.81 -28.21 9.88
C ARG A 122 -8.06 -29.54 10.00
N GLU A 123 -8.21 -30.42 9.02
CA GLU A 123 -7.56 -31.74 8.99
C GLU A 123 -6.02 -31.62 8.92
N LYS A 124 -5.49 -30.65 8.16
CA LYS A 124 -4.04 -30.38 8.06
C LYS A 124 -3.47 -29.79 9.34
N THR A 125 -4.19 -28.87 9.99
CA THR A 125 -3.79 -28.30 11.29
C THR A 125 -3.78 -29.34 12.41
N ASN A 126 -4.77 -30.24 12.45
CA ASN A 126 -4.82 -31.32 13.43
C ASN A 126 -3.71 -32.37 13.24
N ILE A 127 -3.35 -32.67 11.98
CA ILE A 127 -2.21 -33.57 11.69
C ILE A 127 -0.88 -32.93 12.14
N ALA A 128 -0.68 -31.63 11.90
CA ALA A 128 0.53 -30.91 12.32
C ALA A 128 0.70 -30.87 13.86
N LEU A 129 -0.37 -30.56 14.60
CA LEU A 129 -0.35 -30.55 16.07
C LEU A 129 -0.09 -31.95 16.68
N LYS A 130 -0.56 -33.01 16.03
CA LYS A 130 -0.28 -34.40 16.43
C LYS A 130 1.16 -34.82 16.10
N ALA A 131 1.74 -34.33 15.00
CA ALA A 131 3.11 -34.63 14.60
C ALA A 131 4.16 -34.06 15.57
N ASP A 132 3.88 -32.91 16.20
CA ASP A 132 4.79 -32.33 17.20
C ASP A 132 4.73 -33.05 18.56
N CYS A 133 3.57 -33.59 18.95
CA CYS A 133 3.41 -34.43 20.15
C CYS A 133 4.17 -35.77 20.06
N VAL A 134 4.37 -36.32 18.85
CA VAL A 134 5.11 -37.58 18.64
C VAL A 134 6.63 -37.37 18.70
N LYS A 135 7.14 -36.18 18.34
CA LYS A 135 8.58 -35.87 18.39
C LYS A 135 9.11 -35.68 19.81
N GLU A 136 8.29 -35.12 20.71
CA GLU A 136 8.64 -34.97 22.13
C GLU A 136 8.71 -36.30 22.88
N LYS A 137 7.93 -37.32 22.47
CA LYS A 137 7.98 -38.67 23.08
C LYS A 137 9.18 -39.52 22.65
N ARG A 138 9.90 -39.15 21.58
CA ARG A 138 11.10 -39.86 21.09
C ARG A 138 12.43 -39.31 21.62
N LYS A 139 12.43 -38.18 22.34
CA LYS A 139 13.62 -37.60 22.98
C LYS A 139 13.80 -37.97 24.46
N LYS A 140 12.88 -38.74 25.03
CA LYS A 140 12.90 -39.18 26.44
C LYS A 140 13.01 -40.70 26.63
N ASN A 141 13.36 -41.44 25.57
CA ASN A 141 13.81 -42.83 25.65
C ASN A 141 15.21 -42.93 25.06
#